data_AF-A0A1J5XAE0-F1
#
_entry.id   AF-A0A1J5XAE0-F1
#
_cell.length_a   1.000
_cell.length_b   1.000
_cell.length_c   1.000
_cell.angle_alpha   90.00
_cell.angle_beta   90.00
_cell.angle_gamma   90.00
#
_symmetry.space_group_name_H-M   'P 1'
#
loop_
_entity.id
_entity.type
_entity.pdbx_description
1 polymer ?
#
loop_
_entity_poly.entity_id
_entity_poly.type
_entity_poly.pdbx_seq_one_letter_code
_entity_poly.pdbx_strand_id
1 'polypeptide(L)'
;MDEYRKAAGGSGSGSGRCRLLLSALAAQLQAPASFSLTRDLPNEAVLLTDQTTVTLKNIEISSKLFFVLLRKTKITVGKRFSISRHDEKEDCIREHGMARNTPFCLERPEAVSSLALENIKRMPPNNIGCILKRVDLSSTWLINILPKLRIKKDCEVGDLTLNTNREEHVAGILKHDQMFCVGRVKRMNLNEYAVGVITKVNLKDCEIEWLGLHASEEAHVSAVLEYAQTSCDGRLKNVSFMGCCAVQEQKFCVGRVENMSLGGYAVCVVTKMRIKKGNIMENLFLDACGEQLSRILEKGDGSIELGQIRTGGLDSIPEEIKRKLRYTLVDGEGRSWVLMRIYTDEKGNEVLISIEREIVTVCKGVSPSVKDVPVCKGCPSL
;
A
#
# COMPACT_ATOMS: atom_id res chain seq x y z
N MET A 1 32.66 -6.53 26.91
CA MET A 1 32.24 -7.46 25.83
C MET A 1 32.46 -8.94 26.19
N ASP A 2 33.56 -9.30 26.87
CA ASP A 2 33.84 -10.71 27.22
C ASP A 2 32.92 -11.32 28.28
N GLU A 3 32.40 -10.53 29.23
CA GLU A 3 31.42 -11.04 30.21
C GLU A 3 30.05 -11.36 29.57
N TYR A 4 29.66 -10.64 28.52
CA TYR A 4 28.40 -10.89 27.80
C TYR A 4 28.48 -12.14 26.92
N ARG A 5 29.64 -12.40 26.29
CA ARG A 5 29.87 -13.64 25.51
C ARG A 5 29.88 -14.88 26.40
N LYS A 6 30.40 -14.78 27.63
CA LYS A 6 30.35 -15.89 28.62
C LYS A 6 28.93 -16.18 29.13
N ALA A 7 28.04 -15.19 29.19
CA ALA A 7 26.66 -15.40 29.64
C ALA A 7 25.73 -16.02 28.57
N ALA A 8 25.98 -15.74 27.29
CA ALA A 8 25.16 -16.23 26.17
C ALA A 8 25.67 -17.55 25.56
N GLY A 9 26.94 -17.93 25.80
CA GLY A 9 27.56 -19.15 25.30
C GLY A 9 27.30 -20.36 26.22
N GLY A 10 26.08 -20.88 26.22
CA GLY A 10 25.75 -22.12 26.93
C GLY A 10 24.57 -22.82 26.27
N SER A 11 24.87 -23.79 25.41
CA SER A 11 23.89 -24.70 24.81
C SER A 11 23.15 -25.46 25.92
N GLY A 12 21.84 -25.24 26.03
CA GLY A 12 20.94 -26.01 26.88
C GLY A 12 20.43 -25.26 28.12
N SER A 13 19.13 -24.92 28.12
CA SER A 13 18.33 -24.45 29.29
C SER A 13 18.59 -23.04 29.88
N GLY A 14 19.40 -22.19 29.23
CA GLY A 14 19.86 -20.89 29.76
C GLY A 14 18.88 -19.69 29.81
N SER A 15 17.63 -19.81 29.38
CA SER A 15 16.69 -18.66 29.28
C SER A 15 16.40 -17.99 30.64
N GLY A 16 16.21 -18.79 31.70
CA GLY A 16 15.91 -18.27 33.03
C GLY A 16 17.09 -17.58 33.72
N ARG A 17 18.31 -18.13 33.56
CA ARG A 17 19.53 -17.61 34.21
C ARG A 17 20.01 -16.30 33.59
N CYS A 18 19.98 -16.18 32.26
CA CYS A 18 20.26 -14.91 31.57
C CYS A 18 19.27 -13.81 31.98
N ARG A 19 17.97 -14.15 32.09
CA ARG A 19 16.93 -13.19 32.49
C ARG A 19 17.09 -12.72 33.94
N LEU A 20 17.43 -13.62 34.86
CA LEU A 20 17.71 -13.31 36.27
C LEU A 20 18.94 -12.40 36.42
N LEU A 21 20.04 -12.71 35.72
CA LEU A 21 21.25 -11.87 35.74
C LEU A 21 20.98 -10.48 35.13
N LEU A 22 20.24 -10.40 34.03
CA LEU A 22 19.82 -9.14 33.43
C LEU A 22 18.91 -8.33 34.38
N SER A 23 18.01 -8.98 35.12
CA SER A 23 17.17 -8.29 36.10
C SER A 23 17.95 -7.74 37.30
N ALA A 24 18.95 -8.48 37.78
CA ALA A 24 19.81 -8.04 38.87
C ALA A 24 20.70 -6.86 38.44
N LEU A 25 21.27 -6.91 37.22
CA LEU A 25 22.06 -5.82 36.66
C LEU A 25 21.20 -4.57 36.42
N ALA A 26 19.97 -4.76 35.90
CA ALA A 26 19.03 -3.66 35.68
C ALA A 26 18.60 -2.98 36.99
N ALA A 27 18.50 -3.72 38.10
CA ALA A 27 18.19 -3.14 39.42
C ALA A 27 19.30 -2.21 39.95
N GLN A 28 20.53 -2.34 39.45
CA GLN A 28 21.68 -1.53 39.86
C GLN A 28 21.92 -0.32 38.97
N LEU A 29 21.31 -0.27 37.78
CA LEU A 29 21.53 0.79 36.79
C LEU A 29 20.38 1.80 36.81
N GLN A 30 20.72 3.09 36.88
CA GLN A 30 19.74 4.16 36.67
C GLN A 30 19.56 4.45 35.17
N ALA A 31 18.32 4.47 34.72
CA ALA A 31 18.00 4.79 33.34
C ALA A 31 18.11 6.31 33.09
N PRO A 32 18.87 6.75 32.07
CA PRO A 32 18.96 8.16 31.75
C PRO A 32 17.63 8.67 31.17
N ALA A 33 17.34 9.95 31.40
CA ALA A 33 16.17 10.62 30.80
C ALA A 33 16.30 10.73 29.27
N SER A 34 17.52 10.96 28.77
CA SER A 34 17.84 11.09 27.35
C SER A 34 19.12 10.34 27.00
N PHE A 35 19.14 9.69 25.84
CA PHE A 35 20.29 8.95 25.33
C PHE A 35 20.47 9.23 23.85
N SER A 36 21.66 9.68 23.43
CA SER A 36 21.98 9.84 22.01
C SER A 36 22.64 8.58 21.50
N LEU A 37 21.98 7.85 20.59
CA LEU A 37 22.58 6.66 20.00
C LEU A 37 23.65 7.10 18.99
N THR A 38 24.88 6.62 19.17
CA THR A 38 25.99 6.85 18.25
C THR A 38 26.70 5.54 17.95
N ARG A 39 27.61 5.53 16.97
CA ARG A 39 28.45 4.37 16.67
C ARG A 39 29.34 3.99 17.86
N ASP A 40 29.88 5.00 18.53
CA ASP A 40 30.78 4.82 19.66
C ASP A 40 29.95 4.68 20.94
N LEU A 41 29.56 3.44 21.22
CA LEU A 41 28.82 3.11 22.43
C LEU A 41 29.72 3.27 23.68
N PRO A 42 29.14 3.66 24.82
CA PRO A 42 29.88 3.72 26.08
C PRO A 42 30.43 2.34 26.46
N ASN A 43 31.58 2.32 27.13
CA ASN A 43 32.19 1.08 27.65
C ASN A 43 31.37 0.44 28.78
N GLU A 44 30.52 1.24 29.44
CA GLU A 44 29.65 0.82 30.54
C GLU A 44 28.24 0.50 30.03
N ALA A 45 27.57 -0.43 30.71
CA ALA A 45 26.21 -0.81 30.38
C ALA A 45 25.22 0.32 30.69
N VAL A 46 24.37 0.67 29.71
CA VAL A 46 23.31 1.67 29.87
C VAL A 46 21.95 0.98 29.82
N LEU A 47 21.15 1.16 30.87
CA LEU A 47 19.77 0.69 30.92
C LEU A 47 18.85 1.69 30.20
N LEU A 48 18.18 1.26 29.14
CA LEU A 48 17.16 2.06 28.45
C LEU A 48 15.77 1.55 28.80
N THR A 49 14.87 2.46 29.14
CA THR A 49 13.48 2.15 29.52
C THR A 49 12.49 2.91 28.66
N ASP A 50 11.20 2.69 28.90
CA ASP A 50 10.11 3.42 28.23
C ASP A 50 10.08 4.91 28.59
N GLN A 51 10.77 5.32 29.65
CA GLN A 51 10.97 6.73 30.01
C GLN A 51 12.17 7.36 29.33
N THR A 52 13.14 6.56 28.88
CA THR A 52 14.33 7.07 28.20
C THR A 52 13.99 7.55 26.79
N THR A 53 14.38 8.78 26.47
CA THR A 53 14.28 9.34 25.13
C THR A 53 15.56 9.07 24.34
N VAL A 54 15.48 8.17 23.37
CA VAL A 54 16.59 7.83 22.46
C VAL A 54 16.55 8.72 21.23
N THR A 55 17.65 9.45 21.00
CA THR A 55 17.83 10.29 19.81
C THR A 55 18.58 9.50 18.72
N LEU A 56 17.98 9.42 17.53
CA LEU A 56 18.52 8.74 16.36
C LEU A 56 18.88 9.77 15.29
N LYS A 57 20.17 10.06 15.10
CA LYS A 57 20.64 11.13 14.19
C LYS A 57 22.02 10.79 13.63
N ASN A 58 22.25 11.08 12.35
CA ASN A 58 23.53 10.82 11.67
C ASN A 58 24.03 9.35 11.75
N ILE A 59 23.11 8.40 11.88
CA ILE A 59 23.44 6.97 11.98
C ILE A 59 22.54 6.14 11.07
N GLU A 60 23.05 4.98 10.70
CA GLU A 60 22.25 3.86 10.19
C GLU A 60 22.18 2.78 11.25
N ILE A 61 20.99 2.22 11.49
CA ILE A 61 20.83 1.07 12.39
C ILE A 61 20.10 -0.09 11.73
N SER A 62 20.33 -1.31 12.21
CA SER A 62 19.57 -2.46 11.73
C SER A 62 18.07 -2.30 12.06
N SER A 63 17.21 -2.78 11.15
CA SER A 63 15.76 -2.77 11.34
C SER A 63 15.34 -3.46 12.65
N LYS A 64 16.01 -4.56 13.03
CA LYS A 64 15.78 -5.26 14.30
C LYS A 64 16.04 -4.36 15.51
N LEU A 65 17.17 -3.65 15.53
CA LEU A 65 17.49 -2.71 16.61
C LEU A 65 16.49 -1.55 16.65
N PHE A 66 16.14 -0.98 15.49
CA PHE A 66 15.13 0.07 15.40
C PHE A 66 13.79 -0.37 16.02
N PHE A 67 13.29 -1.57 15.70
CA PHE A 67 12.04 -2.05 16.26
C PHE A 67 12.12 -2.37 17.76
N VAL A 68 13.27 -2.79 18.28
CA VAL A 68 13.46 -2.94 19.73
C VAL A 68 13.36 -1.59 20.43
N LEU A 69 14.06 -0.58 19.92
CA LEU A 69 14.02 0.79 20.46
C LEU A 69 12.61 1.38 20.36
N LEU A 70 11.95 1.17 19.21
CA LEU A 70 10.61 1.71 18.95
C LEU A 70 9.59 1.19 19.96
N ARG A 71 9.73 -0.07 20.39
CA ARG A 71 8.83 -0.74 21.33
C ARG A 71 9.12 -0.43 22.79
N LYS A 72 10.39 -0.17 23.13
CA LYS A 72 10.88 -0.14 24.51
C LYS A 72 11.33 1.23 25.02
N THR A 73 11.44 2.23 24.15
CA THR A 73 11.96 3.57 24.50
C THR A 73 11.15 4.66 23.81
N LYS A 74 11.22 5.91 24.28
CA LYS A 74 10.73 7.06 23.52
C LYS A 74 11.73 7.38 22.42
N ILE A 75 11.29 7.61 21.19
CA ILE A 75 12.20 7.89 20.06
C ILE A 75 12.06 9.33 19.57
N THR A 76 13.20 9.99 19.37
CA THR A 76 13.33 11.22 18.58
C THR A 76 14.19 10.94 17.34
N VAL A 77 13.62 11.14 16.15
CA VAL A 77 14.36 10.95 14.89
C VAL A 77 14.89 12.29 14.38
N GLY A 78 16.21 12.43 14.34
CA GLY A 78 16.92 13.57 13.78
C GLY A 78 17.24 13.40 12.29
N LYS A 79 17.96 14.39 11.73
CA LYS A 79 18.43 14.35 10.33
C LYS A 79 19.38 13.18 10.08
N ARG A 80 19.44 12.73 8.82
CA ARG A 80 20.40 11.70 8.35
C ARG A 80 20.32 10.39 9.16
N PHE A 81 19.10 9.96 9.46
CA PHE A 81 18.82 8.65 10.04
C PHE A 81 18.39 7.66 8.94
N SER A 82 18.87 6.42 9.01
CA SER A 82 18.43 5.33 8.13
C SER A 82 18.33 3.99 8.87
N ILE A 83 17.53 3.10 8.28
CA ILE A 83 17.41 1.71 8.71
C ILE A 83 17.81 0.76 7.58
N SER A 84 18.50 -0.32 7.92
CA SER A 84 18.97 -1.33 6.97
C SER A 84 18.71 -2.76 7.46
N ARG A 85 19.03 -3.74 6.61
CA ARG A 85 18.86 -5.16 6.92
C ARG A 85 19.69 -5.54 8.16
N HIS A 86 19.09 -6.30 9.06
CA HIS A 86 19.82 -6.94 10.16
C HIS A 86 20.66 -8.10 9.65
N ASP A 87 21.94 -8.13 10.05
CA ASP A 87 22.88 -9.22 9.82
C ASP A 87 23.54 -9.55 11.17
N GLU A 88 23.48 -10.82 11.58
CA GLU A 88 24.02 -11.26 12.88
C GLU A 88 25.56 -11.22 12.93
N LYS A 89 26.21 -11.17 11.77
CA LYS A 89 27.67 -11.15 11.68
C LYS A 89 28.25 -9.75 11.77
N GLU A 90 27.42 -8.72 11.88
CA GLU A 90 27.86 -7.35 11.68
C GLU A 90 27.25 -6.34 12.65
N ASP A 91 27.92 -5.19 12.71
CA ASP A 91 27.50 -4.10 13.59
C ASP A 91 26.13 -3.56 13.19
N CYS A 92 25.26 -3.50 14.21
CA CYS A 92 23.89 -3.00 14.11
C CYS A 92 23.79 -1.48 14.08
N ILE A 93 24.89 -0.75 14.32
CA ILE A 93 24.95 0.71 14.32
C ILE A 93 26.14 1.13 13.46
N ARG A 94 25.90 2.03 12.52
CA ARG A 94 26.89 2.51 11.55
C ARG A 94 26.77 4.01 11.36
N GLU A 95 27.82 4.61 10.83
CA GLU A 95 27.78 5.99 10.40
C GLU A 95 26.86 6.14 9.17
N HIS A 96 26.12 7.25 9.11
CA HIS A 96 25.28 7.55 7.96
C HIS A 96 26.10 7.72 6.68
N GLY A 97 25.61 7.18 5.56
CA GLY A 97 26.29 7.27 4.26
C GLY A 97 27.21 6.08 3.95
N MET A 98 27.55 5.27 4.94
CA MET A 98 28.17 3.94 4.74
C MET A 98 27.13 2.87 4.38
N ALA A 99 26.06 3.29 3.71
CA ALA A 99 24.83 2.52 3.56
C ALA A 99 25.11 1.24 2.78
N ARG A 100 24.66 0.13 3.37
CA ARG A 100 24.43 -1.08 2.61
C ARG A 100 23.28 -0.78 1.69
N ASN A 101 23.52 -0.80 0.38
CA ASN A 101 22.46 -0.84 -0.61
C ASN A 101 21.74 -2.21 -0.58
N THR A 102 21.48 -2.74 0.61
CA THR A 102 20.88 -4.05 0.87
C THR A 102 19.43 -3.83 1.27
N PRO A 103 18.48 -4.12 0.37
CA PRO A 103 17.07 -4.04 0.66
C PRO A 103 16.69 -4.97 1.82
N PHE A 104 15.74 -4.56 2.67
CA PHE A 104 15.19 -5.41 3.74
C PHE A 104 13.67 -5.56 3.65
N CYS A 105 13.14 -6.60 4.27
CA CYS A 105 11.70 -6.82 4.37
C CYS A 105 11.14 -6.10 5.59
N LEU A 106 10.16 -5.22 5.38
CA LEU A 106 9.37 -4.61 6.44
C LEU A 106 8.15 -5.50 6.72
N GLU A 107 8.32 -6.40 7.67
CA GLU A 107 7.30 -7.34 8.09
C GLU A 107 6.85 -7.01 9.52
N ARG A 108 5.67 -7.51 9.92
CA ARG A 108 5.15 -7.32 11.26
C ARG A 108 6.18 -7.81 12.31
N PRO A 109 6.80 -6.92 13.11
CA PRO A 109 7.49 -7.35 14.30
C PRO A 109 6.44 -7.85 15.31
N GLU A 110 6.86 -8.64 16.30
CA GLU A 110 6.05 -9.00 17.47
C GLU A 110 5.22 -7.81 18.00
N ALA A 111 4.10 -8.09 18.66
CA ALA A 111 3.09 -7.13 19.16
C ALA A 111 3.60 -5.68 19.31
N VAL A 112 2.98 -4.76 18.56
CA VAL A 112 3.29 -3.31 18.59
C VAL A 112 2.80 -2.74 19.92
N SER A 113 3.71 -2.21 20.75
CA SER A 113 3.35 -1.56 22.02
C SER A 113 2.64 -0.21 21.80
N SER A 114 1.87 0.25 22.79
CA SER A 114 1.29 1.60 22.78
C SER A 114 2.37 2.69 22.60
N LEU A 115 3.54 2.48 23.22
CA LEU A 115 4.71 3.33 23.07
C LEU A 115 5.21 3.40 21.62
N ALA A 116 5.25 2.27 20.91
CA ALA A 116 5.63 2.25 19.50
C ALA A 116 4.68 3.08 18.63
N LEU A 117 3.37 3.03 18.90
CA LEU A 117 2.39 3.84 18.21
C LEU A 117 2.59 5.34 18.48
N GLU A 118 2.81 5.71 19.74
CA GLU A 118 3.10 7.10 20.13
C GLU A 118 4.38 7.63 19.46
N ASN A 119 5.43 6.80 19.40
CA ASN A 119 6.66 7.12 18.69
C ASN A 119 6.40 7.36 17.19
N ILE A 120 5.68 6.46 16.51
CA ILE A 120 5.36 6.62 15.07
C ILE A 120 4.57 7.90 14.82
N LYS A 121 3.58 8.21 15.68
CA LYS A 121 2.77 9.44 15.56
C LYS A 121 3.63 10.71 15.62
N ARG A 122 4.64 10.73 16.50
CA ARG A 122 5.55 11.88 16.69
C ARG A 122 6.59 12.04 15.59
N MET A 123 6.90 10.99 14.84
CA MET A 123 7.92 11.06 13.80
C MET A 123 7.49 11.98 12.64
N PRO A 124 8.37 12.86 12.16
CA PRO A 124 8.09 13.63 10.96
C PRO A 124 8.07 12.70 9.73
N PRO A 125 7.27 13.02 8.70
CA PRO A 125 7.23 12.26 7.45
C PRO A 125 8.58 12.30 6.73
N ASN A 126 8.84 11.30 5.88
CA ASN A 126 10.01 11.24 5.00
C ASN A 126 11.38 11.39 5.70
N ASN A 127 11.47 10.97 6.98
CA ASN A 127 12.65 11.24 7.79
C ASN A 127 13.58 10.03 7.94
N ILE A 128 13.04 8.81 7.80
CA ILE A 128 13.78 7.56 7.97
C ILE A 128 14.24 7.06 6.59
N GLY A 129 15.54 7.15 6.27
CA GLY A 129 16.07 6.53 5.05
C GLY A 129 15.96 5.01 5.09
N CYS A 130 15.52 4.39 3.98
CA CYS A 130 15.49 2.93 3.87
C CYS A 130 15.53 2.48 2.40
N ILE A 131 15.91 1.22 2.20
CA ILE A 131 15.76 0.50 0.93
C ILE A 131 14.92 -0.74 1.23
N LEU A 132 13.74 -0.83 0.61
CA LEU A 132 12.77 -1.88 0.89
C LEU A 132 12.84 -2.95 -0.19
N LYS A 133 12.91 -4.22 0.23
CA LYS A 133 12.73 -5.38 -0.65
C LYS A 133 11.25 -5.71 -0.79
N ARG A 134 10.56 -5.76 0.34
CA ARG A 134 9.16 -6.18 0.49
C ARG A 134 8.56 -5.48 1.71
N VAL A 135 7.28 -5.18 1.65
CA VAL A 135 6.45 -4.74 2.77
C VAL A 135 5.31 -5.75 2.92
N ASP A 136 5.15 -6.30 4.12
CA ASP A 136 4.03 -7.17 4.46
C ASP A 136 3.51 -6.81 5.85
N LEU A 137 2.44 -6.02 5.87
CA LEU A 137 1.84 -5.49 7.09
C LEU A 137 0.37 -5.89 7.15
N SER A 138 0.11 -6.92 7.95
CA SER A 138 -1.24 -7.45 8.17
C SER A 138 -1.71 -7.20 9.61
N SER A 139 -2.90 -6.61 9.76
CA SER A 139 -3.59 -6.34 11.02
C SER A 139 -2.69 -5.69 12.07
N THR A 140 -2.01 -4.59 11.70
CA THR A 140 -1.03 -3.92 12.55
C THR A 140 -1.05 -2.40 12.38
N TRP A 141 -0.93 -1.68 13.50
CA TRP A 141 -0.69 -0.23 13.53
C TRP A 141 0.62 0.20 12.87
N LEU A 142 1.53 -0.73 12.61
CA LEU A 142 2.79 -0.44 11.95
C LEU A 142 2.61 0.10 10.53
N ILE A 143 1.45 -0.08 9.88
CA ILE A 143 1.14 0.55 8.58
C ILE A 143 1.40 2.07 8.60
N ASN A 144 1.20 2.73 9.75
CA ASN A 144 1.44 4.16 9.93
C ASN A 144 2.92 4.58 9.87
N ILE A 145 3.87 3.64 9.80
CA ILE A 145 5.29 3.96 9.58
C ILE A 145 5.57 4.36 8.12
N LEU A 146 4.75 3.91 7.16
CA LEU A 146 5.05 4.07 5.73
C LEU A 146 5.29 5.53 5.32
N PRO A 147 4.49 6.52 5.76
CA PRO A 147 4.75 7.93 5.44
C PRO A 147 6.01 8.50 6.11
N LYS A 148 6.55 7.81 7.13
CA LYS A 148 7.78 8.20 7.86
C LYS A 148 9.04 7.74 7.14
N LEU A 149 8.90 6.77 6.23
CA LEU A 149 9.99 6.24 5.43
C LEU A 149 10.30 7.14 4.23
N ARG A 150 11.59 7.36 3.99
CA ARG A 150 12.15 8.02 2.81
C ARG A 150 12.57 6.95 1.82
N ILE A 151 11.60 6.48 1.04
CA ILE A 151 11.79 5.55 -0.08
C ILE A 151 12.06 6.38 -1.32
N LYS A 152 13.15 6.08 -2.04
CA LYS A 152 13.48 6.78 -3.28
C LYS A 152 12.56 6.31 -4.42
N LYS A 153 12.32 7.20 -5.39
CA LYS A 153 11.44 6.90 -6.55
C LYS A 153 11.94 5.73 -7.42
N ASP A 154 13.26 5.56 -7.48
CA ASP A 154 13.96 4.50 -8.22
C ASP A 154 14.14 3.21 -7.40
N CYS A 155 13.64 3.14 -6.17
CA CYS A 155 13.69 1.93 -5.36
C CYS A 155 12.79 0.85 -5.97
N GLU A 156 13.36 -0.32 -6.25
CA GLU A 156 12.60 -1.50 -6.67
C GLU A 156 12.08 -2.27 -5.46
N VAL A 157 10.77 -2.27 -5.28
CA VAL A 157 10.06 -3.02 -4.25
C VAL A 157 9.41 -4.22 -4.92
N GLY A 158 9.72 -5.43 -4.45
CA GLY A 158 9.11 -6.65 -4.96
C GLY A 158 7.62 -6.69 -4.64
N ASP A 159 7.28 -6.84 -3.36
CA ASP A 159 5.89 -6.94 -2.91
C ASP A 159 5.56 -5.85 -1.89
N LEU A 160 4.43 -5.16 -2.05
CA LEU A 160 3.82 -4.28 -1.06
C LEU A 160 2.42 -4.82 -0.76
N THR A 161 2.29 -5.49 0.39
CA THR A 161 1.03 -6.08 0.86
C THR A 161 0.61 -5.42 2.15
N LEU A 162 -0.58 -4.80 2.13
CA LEU A 162 -1.24 -4.25 3.32
C LEU A 162 -2.62 -4.91 3.46
N ASN A 163 -2.91 -5.45 4.64
CA ASN A 163 -4.20 -6.09 4.91
C ASN A 163 -4.67 -5.69 6.31
N THR A 164 -5.86 -5.11 6.44
CA THR A 164 -6.45 -4.86 7.75
C THR A 164 -7.96 -4.67 7.70
N ASN A 165 -8.68 -5.49 8.48
CA ASN A 165 -10.12 -5.35 8.69
C ASN A 165 -10.47 -4.36 9.82
N ARG A 166 -9.49 -3.61 10.33
CA ARG A 166 -9.72 -2.54 11.32
C ARG A 166 -9.30 -1.19 10.77
N GLU A 167 -10.24 -0.25 10.75
CA GLU A 167 -10.04 1.15 10.35
C GLU A 167 -8.95 1.82 11.20
N GLU A 168 -8.91 1.51 12.50
CA GLU A 168 -7.95 2.08 13.45
C GLU A 168 -6.49 1.91 13.00
N HIS A 169 -6.16 0.79 12.34
CA HIS A 169 -4.80 0.53 11.85
C HIS A 169 -4.36 1.47 10.73
N VAL A 170 -5.29 2.05 9.96
CA VAL A 170 -5.01 2.98 8.85
C VAL A 170 -5.40 4.42 9.15
N ALA A 171 -6.10 4.67 10.26
CA ALA A 171 -6.57 6.02 10.61
C ALA A 171 -5.44 7.07 10.65
N GLY A 172 -4.23 6.70 11.09
CA GLY A 172 -3.10 7.62 11.15
C GLY A 172 -2.52 8.00 9.78
N ILE A 173 -2.48 7.06 8.84
CA ILE A 173 -2.01 7.28 7.46
C ILE A 173 -3.05 8.03 6.64
N LEU A 174 -4.35 7.76 6.84
CA LEU A 174 -5.44 8.44 6.16
C LEU A 174 -5.62 9.90 6.60
N LYS A 175 -5.32 10.22 7.87
CA LYS A 175 -5.29 11.62 8.37
C LYS A 175 -4.06 12.41 7.93
N HIS A 176 -3.11 11.77 7.26
CA HIS A 176 -1.91 12.45 6.81
C HIS A 176 -2.15 13.19 5.50
N ASP A 177 -1.79 14.47 5.44
CA ASP A 177 -2.00 15.30 4.25
C ASP A 177 -0.95 15.05 3.15
N GLN A 178 0.23 14.57 3.53
CA GLN A 178 1.31 14.35 2.59
C GLN A 178 1.26 12.95 1.99
N MET A 179 1.29 12.90 0.65
CA MET A 179 1.47 11.65 -0.08
C MET A 179 2.90 11.13 0.11
N PHE A 180 3.07 9.81 0.20
CA PHE A 180 4.39 9.18 0.30
C PHE A 180 4.73 8.35 -0.94
N CYS A 181 6.03 8.16 -1.19
CA CYS A 181 6.53 7.38 -2.32
C CYS A 181 6.76 5.93 -1.90
N VAL A 182 6.50 4.98 -2.81
CA VAL A 182 6.77 3.55 -2.61
C VAL A 182 7.74 2.97 -3.64
N GLY A 183 8.30 3.80 -4.52
CA GLY A 183 9.19 3.37 -5.59
C GLY A 183 8.47 2.66 -6.75
N ARG A 184 9.18 1.77 -7.44
CA ARG A 184 8.66 0.86 -8.47
C ARG A 184 8.26 -0.45 -7.80
N VAL A 185 7.02 -0.89 -7.96
CA VAL A 185 6.46 -2.03 -7.22
C VAL A 185 6.11 -3.16 -8.18
N LYS A 186 6.64 -4.37 -7.96
CA LYS A 186 6.21 -5.52 -8.79
C LYS A 186 4.77 -5.91 -8.47
N ARG A 187 4.46 -6.14 -7.19
CA ARG A 187 3.09 -6.45 -6.76
C ARG A 187 2.64 -5.57 -5.60
N MET A 188 1.53 -4.86 -5.79
CA MET A 188 0.87 -4.06 -4.77
C MET A 188 -0.50 -4.66 -4.47
N ASN A 189 -0.69 -5.19 -3.25
CA ASN A 189 -1.94 -5.76 -2.79
C ASN A 189 -2.46 -5.01 -1.56
N LEU A 190 -3.63 -4.38 -1.67
CA LEU A 190 -4.28 -3.68 -0.58
C LEU A 190 -5.65 -4.32 -0.30
N ASN A 191 -5.81 -4.85 0.91
CA ASN A 191 -7.02 -5.58 1.29
C ASN A 191 -7.75 -4.91 2.47
N GLU A 192 -9.07 -4.91 2.39
CA GLU A 192 -9.99 -4.33 3.38
C GLU A 192 -9.72 -2.83 3.60
N TYR A 193 -9.68 -2.32 4.84
CA TYR A 193 -9.42 -0.88 5.10
C TYR A 193 -8.06 -0.40 4.55
N ALA A 194 -7.13 -1.31 4.22
CA ALA A 194 -5.88 -0.94 3.57
C ALA A 194 -6.09 -0.38 2.15
N VAL A 195 -7.23 -0.66 1.49
CA VAL A 195 -7.57 -0.08 0.19
C VAL A 195 -7.53 1.45 0.26
N GLY A 196 -7.99 2.06 1.35
CA GLY A 196 -7.92 3.50 1.57
C GLY A 196 -6.52 4.11 1.45
N VAL A 197 -5.47 3.34 1.77
CA VAL A 197 -4.07 3.79 1.74
C VAL A 197 -3.64 4.20 0.33
N ILE A 198 -4.27 3.67 -0.72
CA ILE A 198 -3.99 4.03 -2.12
C ILE A 198 -4.08 5.54 -2.37
N THR A 199 -4.98 6.24 -1.65
CA THR A 199 -5.19 7.70 -1.75
C THR A 199 -4.03 8.52 -1.19
N LYS A 200 -3.17 7.88 -0.39
CA LYS A 200 -2.01 8.51 0.28
C LYS A 200 -0.68 8.11 -0.34
N VAL A 201 -0.69 7.21 -1.32
CA VAL A 201 0.50 6.86 -2.10
C VAL A 201 0.61 7.79 -3.30
N ASN A 202 1.78 8.38 -3.53
CA ASN A 202 2.05 9.14 -4.74
C ASN A 202 2.21 8.20 -5.95
N LEU A 203 1.07 7.83 -6.56
CA LEU A 203 1.02 6.85 -7.64
C LEU A 203 1.36 7.42 -9.02
N LYS A 204 1.36 8.74 -9.20
CA LYS A 204 1.54 9.39 -10.51
C LYS A 204 2.86 9.03 -11.20
N ASP A 205 3.91 8.88 -10.38
CA ASP A 205 5.26 8.51 -10.82
C ASP A 205 5.61 7.06 -10.45
N CYS A 206 4.65 6.27 -9.97
CA CYS A 206 4.86 4.86 -9.67
C CYS A 206 4.73 4.00 -10.93
N GLU A 207 5.50 2.93 -10.97
CA GLU A 207 5.36 1.83 -11.91
C GLU A 207 4.93 0.59 -11.11
N ILE A 208 3.82 -0.02 -11.51
CA ILE A 208 3.23 -1.18 -10.84
C ILE A 208 3.02 -2.30 -11.86
N GLU A 209 3.65 -3.46 -11.68
CA GLU A 209 3.42 -4.61 -12.57
C GLU A 209 2.06 -5.27 -12.25
N TRP A 210 1.67 -5.34 -10.97
CA TRP A 210 0.38 -5.89 -10.53
C TRP A 210 -0.24 -5.06 -9.41
N LEU A 211 -1.43 -4.50 -9.64
CA LEU A 211 -2.24 -3.79 -8.65
C LEU A 211 -3.47 -4.62 -8.28
N GLY A 212 -3.49 -5.17 -7.07
CA GLY A 212 -4.62 -5.89 -6.49
C GLY A 212 -5.29 -5.09 -5.38
N LEU A 213 -6.60 -4.83 -5.50
CA LEU A 213 -7.41 -4.24 -4.43
C LEU A 213 -8.58 -5.17 -4.10
N HIS A 214 -8.80 -5.48 -2.82
CA HIS A 214 -9.94 -6.29 -2.38
C HIS A 214 -10.62 -5.64 -1.18
N ALA A 215 -11.95 -5.62 -1.18
CA ALA A 215 -12.73 -5.20 -0.03
C ALA A 215 -14.02 -6.01 0.08
N SER A 216 -14.22 -6.69 1.21
CA SER A 216 -15.43 -7.48 1.47
C SER A 216 -16.65 -6.62 1.84
N GLU A 217 -16.44 -5.41 2.35
CA GLU A 217 -17.49 -4.50 2.82
C GLU A 217 -17.33 -3.10 2.24
N GLU A 218 -18.43 -2.35 2.06
CA GLU A 218 -18.39 -0.97 1.56
C GLU A 218 -17.58 -0.05 2.51
N ALA A 219 -17.65 -0.30 3.82
CA ALA A 219 -16.91 0.47 4.83
C ALA A 219 -15.39 0.47 4.58
N HIS A 220 -14.85 -0.59 4.00
CA HIS A 220 -13.42 -0.73 3.70
C HIS A 220 -12.92 0.23 2.61
N VAL A 221 -13.82 0.69 1.74
CA VAL A 221 -13.50 1.63 0.64
C VAL A 221 -14.00 3.04 0.89
N SER A 222 -14.66 3.29 2.03
CA SER A 222 -15.21 4.60 2.42
C SER A 222 -14.21 5.75 2.20
N ALA A 223 -12.98 5.61 2.68
CA ALA A 223 -11.93 6.62 2.56
C ALA A 223 -11.51 6.95 1.10
N VAL A 224 -11.75 6.03 0.15
CA VAL A 224 -11.50 6.29 -1.29
C VAL A 224 -12.70 6.95 -1.94
N LEU A 225 -13.90 6.60 -1.50
CA LEU A 225 -15.16 7.04 -2.09
C LEU A 225 -15.69 8.33 -1.48
N GLU A 226 -15.13 8.77 -0.35
CA GLU A 226 -15.39 10.05 0.29
C GLU A 226 -15.27 11.20 -0.73
N TYR A 227 -16.24 12.08 -0.70
CA TYR A 227 -16.23 13.28 -1.52
C TYR A 227 -15.42 14.36 -0.81
N ALA A 228 -14.55 15.06 -1.55
CA ALA A 228 -13.90 16.24 -1.00
C ALA A 228 -14.99 17.28 -0.64
N GLN A 229 -15.25 17.45 0.64
CA GLN A 229 -15.99 18.60 1.13
C GLN A 229 -15.13 19.83 0.82
N THR A 230 -15.50 20.60 -0.19
CA THR A 230 -15.09 22.00 -0.22
C THR A 230 -15.71 22.64 1.01
N SER A 231 -14.87 22.89 2.01
CA SER A 231 -15.18 23.75 3.15
C SER A 231 -15.75 25.07 2.64
N CYS A 232 -17.07 25.17 2.58
CA CYS A 232 -17.73 26.46 2.65
C CYS A 232 -17.52 26.93 4.09
N ASP A 233 -16.47 27.71 4.31
CA ASP A 233 -16.31 28.44 5.55
C ASP A 233 -17.52 29.36 5.72
N GLY A 234 -18.38 29.03 6.68
CA GLY A 234 -19.65 29.69 6.85
C GLY A 234 -20.55 28.89 7.77
N ARG A 235 -20.49 29.21 9.08
CA ARG A 235 -21.49 28.86 10.10
C ARG A 235 -22.86 28.59 9.49
N LEU A 236 -23.45 27.43 9.78
CA LEU A 236 -24.85 27.33 10.17
C LEU A 236 -25.09 25.98 10.86
N LYS A 237 -25.43 26.06 12.14
CA LYS A 237 -26.09 24.99 12.87
C LYS A 237 -27.46 24.78 12.22
N ASN A 238 -27.83 23.53 11.97
CA ASN A 238 -29.20 23.06 11.73
C ASN A 238 -30.02 23.81 10.68
N VAL A 239 -29.87 23.51 9.40
CA VAL A 239 -30.99 23.55 8.43
C VAL A 239 -30.73 22.55 7.30
N SER A 240 -31.75 21.79 6.92
CA SER A 240 -31.84 21.02 5.68
C SER A 240 -31.54 21.91 4.47
N PHE A 241 -30.45 21.66 3.75
CA PHE A 241 -30.23 22.25 2.42
C PHE A 241 -29.62 21.25 1.45
N MET A 242 -30.47 20.79 0.53
CA MET A 242 -30.11 20.45 -0.84
C MET A 242 -29.76 21.76 -1.54
N GLY A 243 -28.50 21.97 -1.92
CA GLY A 243 -28.12 23.15 -2.70
C GLY A 243 -26.65 23.54 -2.61
N CYS A 244 -25.92 23.30 -3.70
CA CYS A 244 -24.76 24.07 -4.14
C CYS A 244 -23.42 23.95 -3.41
N CYS A 245 -23.09 22.83 -2.77
CA CYS A 245 -21.68 22.45 -2.68
C CYS A 245 -21.31 21.78 -4.01
N ALA A 246 -20.42 22.40 -4.79
CA ALA A 246 -19.77 21.72 -5.90
C ALA A 246 -18.92 20.59 -5.31
N VAL A 247 -19.54 19.44 -5.10
CA VAL A 247 -18.87 18.24 -4.64
C VAL A 247 -17.93 17.80 -5.75
N GLN A 248 -16.67 18.25 -5.70
CA GLN A 248 -15.68 17.81 -6.67
C GLN A 248 -15.32 16.36 -6.36
N GLU A 249 -15.48 15.49 -7.35
CA GLU A 249 -14.95 14.13 -7.25
C GLU A 249 -13.42 14.19 -7.13
N GLN A 250 -12.88 13.78 -5.99
CA GLN A 250 -11.44 13.68 -5.81
C GLN A 250 -10.95 12.43 -6.53
N LYS A 251 -10.68 12.57 -7.83
CA LYS A 251 -10.01 11.51 -8.60
C LYS A 251 -8.50 11.53 -8.30
N PHE A 252 -7.89 10.35 -8.14
CA PHE A 252 -6.44 10.22 -8.01
C PHE A 252 -5.81 9.62 -9.26
N CYS A 253 -4.60 10.07 -9.59
CA CYS A 253 -3.87 9.61 -10.77
C CYS A 253 -2.97 8.44 -10.41
N VAL A 254 -3.06 7.36 -11.17
CA VAL A 254 -2.18 6.20 -11.07
C VAL A 254 -1.25 6.21 -12.28
N GLY A 255 0.04 5.94 -12.04
CA GLY A 255 1.10 5.93 -13.03
C GLY A 255 0.99 4.77 -14.01
N ARG A 256 2.06 4.02 -14.18
CA ARG A 256 2.03 2.82 -15.04
C ARG A 256 1.47 1.64 -14.25
N VAL A 257 0.47 0.96 -14.81
CA VAL A 257 -0.07 -0.30 -14.28
C VAL A 257 -0.18 -1.30 -15.40
N GLU A 258 0.55 -2.41 -15.28
CA GLU A 258 0.53 -3.48 -16.26
C GLU A 258 -0.68 -4.40 -16.07
N ASN A 259 -0.94 -4.85 -14.85
CA ASN A 259 -2.08 -5.71 -14.51
C ASN A 259 -2.87 -5.13 -13.34
N MET A 260 -4.20 -5.17 -13.44
CA MET A 260 -5.09 -4.68 -12.39
C MET A 260 -6.15 -5.73 -12.04
N SER A 261 -6.34 -5.99 -10.75
CA SER A 261 -7.39 -6.85 -10.22
C SER A 261 -8.12 -6.12 -9.09
N LEU A 262 -9.42 -5.93 -9.26
CA LEU A 262 -10.30 -5.30 -8.27
C LEU A 262 -11.37 -6.31 -7.84
N GLY A 263 -11.45 -6.58 -6.54
CA GLY A 263 -12.35 -7.58 -5.96
C GLY A 263 -13.32 -7.00 -4.92
N GLY A 264 -14.56 -7.46 -4.92
CA GLY A 264 -15.61 -7.03 -4.01
C GLY A 264 -15.94 -5.55 -4.16
N TYR A 265 -16.15 -4.85 -3.04
CA TYR A 265 -16.40 -3.40 -3.02
C TYR A 265 -15.22 -2.56 -3.54
N ALA A 266 -14.01 -3.14 -3.67
CA ALA A 266 -12.87 -2.42 -4.23
C ALA A 266 -13.03 -2.13 -5.73
N VAL A 267 -13.94 -2.83 -6.43
CA VAL A 267 -14.31 -2.52 -7.82
C VAL A 267 -14.79 -1.06 -7.96
N CYS A 268 -15.47 -0.52 -6.94
CA CYS A 268 -15.93 0.88 -6.94
C CYS A 268 -14.78 1.90 -6.98
N VAL A 269 -13.56 1.54 -6.59
CA VAL A 269 -12.37 2.42 -6.63
C VAL A 269 -12.06 2.87 -8.06
N VAL A 270 -12.41 2.06 -9.07
CA VAL A 270 -12.22 2.41 -10.48
C VAL A 270 -12.90 3.72 -10.86
N THR A 271 -14.00 4.07 -10.18
CA THR A 271 -14.74 5.32 -10.42
C THR A 271 -13.99 6.59 -9.99
N LYS A 272 -13.01 6.44 -9.08
CA LYS A 272 -12.19 7.52 -8.52
C LYS A 272 -10.76 7.52 -9.06
N MET A 273 -10.43 6.58 -9.92
CA MET A 273 -9.08 6.41 -10.46
C MET A 273 -8.96 7.01 -11.85
N ARG A 274 -7.78 7.57 -12.17
CA ARG A 274 -7.38 7.93 -13.53
C ARG A 274 -6.02 7.34 -13.83
N ILE A 275 -5.93 6.52 -14.87
CA ILE A 275 -4.66 5.95 -15.31
C ILE A 275 -3.90 6.96 -16.17
N LYS A 276 -2.57 7.03 -15.99
CA LYS A 276 -1.69 7.94 -16.73
C LYS A 276 -1.85 7.73 -18.24
N LYS A 277 -1.96 8.84 -18.98
CA LYS A 277 -2.00 8.83 -20.45
C LYS A 277 -0.77 8.11 -21.02
N GLY A 278 -0.99 7.18 -21.94
CA GLY A 278 0.05 6.34 -22.54
C GLY A 278 0.36 5.06 -21.78
N ASN A 279 -0.32 4.78 -20.65
CA ASN A 279 -0.33 3.44 -20.08
C ASN A 279 -1.10 2.48 -20.98
N ILE A 280 -0.46 1.38 -21.35
CA ILE A 280 -1.10 0.23 -22.00
C ILE A 280 -1.15 -0.86 -20.94
N MET A 281 -2.36 -1.14 -20.43
CA MET A 281 -2.60 -2.20 -19.46
C MET A 281 -2.74 -3.55 -20.19
N GLU A 282 -2.10 -4.59 -19.68
CA GLU A 282 -2.21 -5.95 -20.25
C GLU A 282 -3.53 -6.59 -19.86
N ASN A 283 -3.84 -6.56 -18.55
CA ASN A 283 -5.00 -7.24 -17.99
C ASN A 283 -5.78 -6.37 -17.00
N LEU A 284 -7.11 -6.38 -17.13
CA LEU A 284 -8.04 -5.81 -16.16
C LEU A 284 -9.04 -6.87 -15.70
N PHE A 285 -9.03 -7.20 -14.41
CA PHE A 285 -9.99 -8.12 -13.80
C PHE A 285 -10.86 -7.35 -12.81
N LEU A 286 -12.19 -7.43 -13.00
CA LEU A 286 -13.18 -6.95 -12.04
C LEU A 286 -13.98 -8.15 -11.53
N ASP A 287 -13.86 -8.45 -10.25
CA ASP A 287 -14.58 -9.53 -9.57
C ASP A 287 -15.50 -8.94 -8.51
N ALA A 288 -16.77 -8.72 -8.87
CA ALA A 288 -17.77 -8.18 -7.96
C ALA A 288 -19.18 -8.66 -8.37
N CYS A 289 -20.07 -8.75 -7.41
CA CYS A 289 -21.45 -9.16 -7.62
C CYS A 289 -22.46 -8.28 -6.87
N GLY A 290 -23.67 -8.17 -7.41
CA GLY A 290 -24.79 -7.50 -6.76
C GLY A 290 -24.49 -6.03 -6.41
N GLU A 291 -24.71 -5.67 -5.16
CA GLU A 291 -24.59 -4.29 -4.66
C GLU A 291 -23.19 -3.68 -4.84
N GLN A 292 -22.15 -4.49 -4.96
CA GLN A 292 -20.76 -4.05 -5.16
C GLN A 292 -20.56 -3.29 -6.49
N LEU A 293 -21.46 -3.48 -7.46
CA LEU A 293 -21.43 -2.83 -8.77
C LEU A 293 -22.32 -1.58 -8.86
N SER A 294 -23.18 -1.34 -7.87
CA SER A 294 -24.18 -0.26 -7.86
C SER A 294 -23.57 1.10 -8.23
N ARG A 295 -22.47 1.48 -7.57
CA ARG A 295 -21.76 2.76 -7.80
C ARG A 295 -21.14 2.89 -9.19
N ILE A 296 -20.82 1.78 -9.87
CA ILE A 296 -20.39 1.80 -11.27
C ILE A 296 -21.61 1.97 -12.17
N LEU A 297 -22.70 1.26 -11.90
CA LEU A 297 -23.93 1.33 -12.69
C LEU A 297 -24.58 2.73 -12.66
N GLU A 298 -24.45 3.44 -11.54
CA GLU A 298 -24.85 4.85 -11.38
C GLU A 298 -24.09 5.81 -12.31
N LYS A 299 -22.93 5.40 -12.84
CA LYS A 299 -22.12 6.23 -13.73
C LYS A 299 -22.71 6.28 -15.13
N GLY A 300 -22.47 7.39 -15.81
CA GLY A 300 -22.80 7.52 -17.23
C GLY A 300 -21.93 6.60 -18.09
N ASP A 301 -22.42 6.23 -19.27
CA ASP A 301 -21.67 5.38 -20.19
C ASP A 301 -20.36 6.07 -20.63
N GLY A 302 -19.28 5.30 -20.65
CA GLY A 302 -17.93 5.76 -20.95
C GLY A 302 -17.41 6.87 -20.02
N SER A 303 -17.91 7.00 -18.80
CA SER A 303 -17.45 8.03 -17.85
C SER A 303 -16.24 7.62 -17.00
N ILE A 304 -15.89 6.34 -16.99
CA ILE A 304 -14.74 5.79 -16.26
C ILE A 304 -13.56 5.64 -17.23
N GLU A 305 -12.58 6.53 -17.14
CA GLU A 305 -11.41 6.54 -18.04
C GLU A 305 -10.34 5.53 -17.61
N LEU A 306 -10.11 4.49 -18.43
CA LEU A 306 -9.08 3.47 -18.19
C LEU A 306 -7.89 3.55 -19.15
N GLY A 307 -8.04 4.23 -20.28
CA GLY A 307 -6.96 4.39 -21.25
C GLY A 307 -6.85 3.21 -22.21
N GLN A 308 -5.64 2.73 -22.48
CA GLN A 308 -5.38 1.64 -23.41
C GLN A 308 -5.27 0.30 -22.66
N ILE A 309 -5.93 -0.73 -23.18
CA ILE A 309 -5.93 -2.10 -22.63
C ILE A 309 -5.66 -3.06 -23.77
N ARG A 310 -4.87 -4.12 -23.58
CA ARG A 310 -4.66 -5.10 -24.66
C ARG A 310 -5.91 -5.93 -24.93
N THR A 311 -6.22 -6.91 -24.08
CA THR A 311 -7.48 -7.68 -24.16
C THR A 311 -7.77 -8.50 -22.92
N GLY A 312 -6.77 -8.82 -22.09
CA GLY A 312 -6.96 -9.82 -21.05
C GLY A 312 -7.83 -9.38 -19.88
N GLY A 313 -8.66 -10.30 -19.39
CA GLY A 313 -9.54 -10.09 -18.23
C GLY A 313 -10.84 -9.31 -18.50
N LEU A 314 -10.99 -8.68 -19.67
CA LEU A 314 -12.22 -7.95 -20.01
C LEU A 314 -13.43 -8.88 -20.25
N ASP A 315 -13.18 -10.10 -20.73
CA ASP A 315 -14.24 -11.06 -21.10
C ASP A 315 -15.11 -11.47 -19.90
N SER A 316 -14.56 -11.42 -18.68
CA SER A 316 -15.31 -11.75 -17.46
C SER A 316 -16.17 -10.58 -16.93
N ILE A 317 -16.08 -9.40 -17.54
CA ILE A 317 -16.81 -8.21 -17.09
C ILE A 317 -18.18 -8.17 -17.77
N PRO A 318 -19.30 -8.04 -17.02
CA PRO A 318 -20.63 -7.88 -17.62
C PRO A 318 -20.73 -6.68 -18.57
N GLU A 319 -21.51 -6.81 -19.65
CA GLU A 319 -21.67 -5.76 -20.67
C GLU A 319 -22.19 -4.43 -20.11
N GLU A 320 -23.08 -4.48 -19.12
CA GLU A 320 -23.58 -3.29 -18.44
C GLU A 320 -22.47 -2.47 -17.79
N ILE A 321 -21.45 -3.15 -17.24
CA ILE A 321 -20.27 -2.54 -16.64
C ILE A 321 -19.30 -2.07 -17.72
N LYS A 322 -19.04 -2.89 -18.75
CA LYS A 322 -18.17 -2.50 -19.87
C LYS A 322 -18.64 -1.20 -20.53
N ARG A 323 -19.95 -0.98 -20.67
CA ARG A 323 -20.52 0.29 -21.18
C ARG A 323 -20.17 1.51 -20.35
N LYS A 324 -19.90 1.36 -19.05
CA LYS A 324 -19.47 2.45 -18.16
C LYS A 324 -18.00 2.81 -18.32
N LEU A 325 -17.20 1.89 -18.85
CA LEU A 325 -15.76 2.04 -19.03
C LEU A 325 -15.44 2.68 -20.39
N ARG A 326 -14.48 3.62 -20.38
CA ARG A 326 -13.87 4.20 -21.58
C ARG A 326 -12.45 3.71 -21.69
N TYR A 327 -12.23 2.80 -22.64
CA TYR A 327 -10.93 2.24 -22.97
C TYR A 327 -10.74 2.10 -24.48
N THR A 328 -9.51 1.87 -24.90
CA THR A 328 -9.13 1.56 -26.28
C THR A 328 -8.41 0.23 -26.29
N LEU A 329 -8.86 -0.71 -27.11
CA LEU A 329 -8.21 -2.01 -27.23
C LEU A 329 -6.94 -1.86 -28.07
N VAL A 330 -5.86 -2.52 -27.66
CA VAL A 330 -4.57 -2.46 -28.33
C VAL A 330 -4.09 -3.88 -28.62
N ASP A 331 -3.68 -4.16 -29.85
CA ASP A 331 -3.15 -5.49 -30.17
C ASP A 331 -1.74 -5.72 -29.59
N GLY A 332 -1.20 -6.94 -29.79
CA GLY A 332 0.14 -7.31 -29.35
C GLY A 332 1.27 -6.47 -29.99
N GLU A 333 0.99 -5.77 -31.09
CA GLU A 333 1.92 -4.88 -31.80
C GLU A 333 1.79 -3.41 -31.39
N GLY A 334 0.83 -3.06 -30.52
CA GLY A 334 0.62 -1.69 -30.07
C GLY A 334 -0.35 -0.87 -30.94
N ARG A 335 -1.04 -1.48 -31.92
CA ARG A 335 -2.04 -0.79 -32.76
C ARG A 335 -3.35 -0.68 -32.00
N SER A 336 -3.95 0.50 -32.05
CA SER A 336 -5.14 0.84 -31.27
C SER A 336 -6.42 0.72 -32.09
N TRP A 337 -7.41 0.02 -31.55
CA TRP A 337 -8.76 -0.08 -32.10
C TRP A 337 -9.72 0.72 -31.21
N VAL A 338 -10.45 1.67 -31.82
CA VAL A 338 -11.56 2.32 -31.12
C VAL A 338 -12.78 1.43 -31.28
N LEU A 339 -13.19 0.77 -30.20
CA LEU A 339 -14.45 0.04 -30.15
C LEU A 339 -15.58 1.07 -30.18
N MET A 340 -16.30 1.19 -31.30
CA MET A 340 -17.36 2.18 -31.42
C MET A 340 -18.68 1.68 -30.83
N ARG A 341 -19.02 0.40 -31.02
CA ARG A 341 -20.23 -0.23 -30.50
C ARG A 341 -20.12 -1.76 -30.58
N ILE A 342 -20.70 -2.42 -29.59
CA ILE A 342 -21.03 -3.85 -29.64
C ILE A 342 -22.49 -3.91 -30.12
N TYR A 343 -22.71 -4.61 -31.23
CA TYR A 343 -24.06 -4.90 -31.74
C TYR A 343 -24.34 -6.39 -31.61
N THR A 344 -25.57 -6.75 -31.29
CA THR A 344 -26.02 -8.13 -31.36
C THR A 344 -26.58 -8.37 -32.76
N ASP A 345 -26.05 -9.34 -33.50
CA ASP A 345 -26.64 -9.72 -34.80
C ASP A 345 -28.00 -10.41 -34.62
N GLU A 346 -28.72 -10.63 -35.73
CA GLU A 346 -30.04 -11.29 -35.73
C GLU A 346 -30.01 -12.74 -35.19
N LYS A 347 -28.82 -13.29 -34.96
CA LYS A 347 -28.59 -14.65 -34.41
C LYS A 347 -28.13 -14.61 -32.95
N GLY A 348 -28.08 -13.43 -32.31
CA GLY A 348 -27.64 -13.29 -30.93
C GLY A 348 -26.13 -13.21 -30.74
N ASN A 349 -25.32 -13.14 -31.81
CA ASN A 349 -23.87 -13.03 -31.69
C ASN A 349 -23.45 -11.57 -31.49
N GLU A 350 -22.49 -11.36 -30.61
CA GLU A 350 -21.84 -10.06 -30.47
C GLU A 350 -20.93 -9.79 -31.67
N VAL A 351 -21.24 -8.72 -32.38
CA VAL A 351 -20.44 -8.17 -33.49
C VAL A 351 -19.76 -6.91 -32.97
N LEU A 352 -18.45 -6.99 -32.82
CA LEU A 352 -17.62 -5.82 -32.54
C LEU A 352 -17.39 -5.04 -33.83
N ILE A 353 -17.82 -3.78 -33.85
CA ILE A 353 -17.44 -2.84 -34.91
C ILE A 353 -16.24 -2.03 -34.40
N SER A 354 -15.08 -2.34 -34.97
CA SER A 354 -13.83 -1.61 -34.75
C SER A 354 -13.53 -0.74 -35.96
N ILE A 355 -13.14 0.52 -35.72
CA ILE A 355 -12.61 1.41 -36.76
C ILE A 355 -11.11 1.53 -36.54
N GLU A 356 -10.32 0.93 -37.44
CA GLU A 356 -8.97 1.45 -37.73
C GLU A 356 -9.17 2.72 -38.54
N ARG A 357 -8.33 3.76 -38.35
CA ARG A 357 -8.41 5.06 -39.05
C ARG A 357 -8.85 4.97 -40.54
N GLU A 358 -10.16 5.05 -40.79
CA GLU A 358 -10.83 5.01 -42.12
C GLU A 358 -11.10 3.63 -42.76
N ILE A 359 -11.01 2.50 -42.03
CA ILE A 359 -11.46 1.19 -42.53
C ILE A 359 -12.35 0.50 -41.47
N VAL A 360 -13.60 0.20 -41.86
CA VAL A 360 -14.54 -0.59 -41.06
C VAL A 360 -14.27 -2.07 -41.32
N THR A 361 -13.80 -2.80 -40.31
CA THR A 361 -13.55 -4.24 -40.39
C THR A 361 -14.54 -4.99 -39.50
N VAL A 362 -15.33 -5.90 -40.09
CA VAL A 362 -16.26 -6.77 -39.36
C VAL A 362 -15.52 -8.04 -38.94
N CYS A 363 -15.20 -8.16 -37.65
CA CYS A 363 -14.58 -9.37 -37.11
C CYS A 363 -15.66 -10.38 -36.69
N LYS A 364 -15.74 -11.53 -37.39
CA LYS A 364 -16.53 -12.69 -36.93
C LYS A 364 -15.66 -13.50 -35.97
N GLY A 365 -16.06 -13.58 -34.70
CA GLY A 365 -15.32 -14.30 -33.66
C GLY A 365 -15.19 -15.79 -33.94
N VAL A 366 -13.96 -16.32 -33.81
CA VAL A 366 -13.70 -17.75 -33.62
C VAL A 366 -13.40 -17.95 -32.14
N SER A 367 -14.26 -18.69 -31.45
CA SER A 367 -14.11 -19.04 -30.04
C SER A 367 -12.89 -19.95 -29.82
N PRO A 368 -12.01 -19.68 -28.84
CA PRO A 368 -11.17 -20.71 -28.26
C PRO A 368 -11.91 -21.37 -27.10
N SER A 369 -12.01 -22.69 -27.14
CA SER A 369 -12.50 -23.50 -26.02
C SER A 369 -11.57 -23.35 -24.81
N VAL A 370 -12.01 -22.66 -23.76
CA VAL A 370 -11.33 -22.64 -22.46
C VAL A 370 -11.94 -23.72 -21.58
N LYS A 371 -11.29 -24.88 -21.52
CA LYS A 371 -11.44 -25.81 -20.40
C LYS A 371 -10.49 -25.34 -19.30
N ASP A 372 -10.99 -25.38 -18.06
CA ASP A 372 -10.26 -25.19 -16.80
C ASP A 372 -10.03 -23.74 -16.32
N VAL A 373 -11.12 -23.09 -15.90
CA VAL A 373 -11.10 -22.03 -14.87
C VAL A 373 -12.09 -22.44 -13.77
N PRO A 374 -11.72 -22.40 -12.47
CA PRO A 374 -12.62 -22.81 -11.39
C PRO A 374 -13.77 -21.79 -11.26
N VAL A 375 -14.97 -22.21 -11.65
CA VAL A 375 -16.23 -21.49 -11.41
C VAL A 375 -16.51 -21.49 -9.91
N CYS A 376 -16.81 -20.32 -9.33
CA CYS A 376 -17.40 -20.21 -7.99
C CYS A 376 -18.71 -21.00 -7.96
N LYS A 377 -18.70 -22.19 -7.32
CA LYS A 377 -19.92 -22.96 -7.05
C LYS A 377 -20.74 -22.19 -6.02
N GLY A 378 -21.85 -21.59 -6.43
CA GLY A 378 -22.89 -21.15 -5.48
C GLY A 378 -23.73 -19.91 -5.81
N CYS A 379 -23.51 -19.20 -6.92
CA CYS A 379 -24.35 -18.03 -7.24
C CYS A 379 -25.30 -18.31 -8.42
N PRO A 380 -26.60 -17.98 -8.31
CA PRO A 380 -27.50 -18.00 -9.45
C PRO A 380 -27.08 -16.92 -10.46
N SER A 381 -27.11 -17.27 -11.73
CA SER A 381 -26.89 -16.39 -12.87
C SER A 381 -27.90 -15.23 -12.86
N LEU A 382 -27.41 -14.01 -13.02
CA LEU A 382 -28.20 -12.83 -13.40
C LEU A 382 -28.68 -12.95 -14.84
#